data_AF-A0A453MGV6-F1
#
_entry.id   AF-A0A453MGV6-F1
#
_cell.length_a   1.000
_cell.length_b   1.000
_cell.length_c   1.000
_cell.angle_alpha   90.00
_cell.angle_beta   90.00
_cell.angle_gamma   90.00
#
_symmetry.space_group_name_H-M   'P 1'
#
loop_
_entity.id
_entity.type
_entity.pdbx_description
1 polymer ?
#
loop_
_entity_poly.entity_id
_entity_poly.type
_entity_poly.pdbx_seq_one_letter_code
_entity_poly.pdbx_strand_id
1 'polypeptide(L)'
;RGDLRSILPQLPVVLRGGALFWPAAAQEQLRALSLGPDVSRVTSAAEGYALFFDDLLSRAHARDWFSDVLPRLARLLLRLPALLEGHYAGARAATGLRLLGSQDAGFVLLGQELAAALLACALFCLFPTAGRGEARLPAINFDALFSALTNNARQSQEHKVRCIAHYFERVTASTPAGFVSFE
;
A
#
# COMPACT_ATOMS: atom_id res chain seq x y z
N ARG A 1 12.16 -21.61 -1.18
CA ARG A 1 11.86 -21.20 -2.57
C ARG A 1 10.70 -20.23 -2.50
N GLY A 2 10.86 -18.99 -3.00
CA GLY A 2 9.81 -17.96 -2.91
C GLY A 2 8.73 -18.23 -3.94
N ASP A 3 7.65 -18.89 -3.51
CA ASP A 3 6.43 -19.08 -4.32
C ASP A 3 5.37 -18.10 -3.82
N LEU A 4 4.64 -17.45 -4.72
CA LEU A 4 3.50 -16.58 -4.43
C LEU A 4 2.57 -17.20 -3.37
N ARG A 5 2.36 -18.51 -3.43
CA ARG A 5 1.50 -19.24 -2.50
C ARG A 5 1.94 -19.13 -1.04
N SER A 6 3.24 -19.06 -0.76
CA SER A 6 3.73 -19.02 0.63
C SER A 6 3.50 -17.66 1.29
N ILE A 7 3.40 -16.60 0.50
CA ILE A 7 3.18 -15.23 1.02
C ILE A 7 1.77 -14.71 0.80
N LEU A 8 0.92 -15.45 0.08
CA LEU A 8 -0.45 -15.06 -0.22
C LEU A 8 -1.24 -14.60 1.02
N PRO A 9 -1.13 -15.25 2.20
CA PRO A 9 -1.83 -14.78 3.41
C PRO A 9 -1.41 -13.38 3.89
N GLN A 10 -0.27 -12.89 3.42
CA GLN A 10 0.32 -11.60 3.78
C GLN A 10 0.08 -10.52 2.72
N LEU A 11 -0.58 -10.85 1.61
CA LEU A 11 -0.87 -9.94 0.50
C LEU A 11 -2.37 -9.63 0.43
N PRO A 12 -2.76 -8.46 -0.11
CA PRO A 12 -4.16 -8.05 -0.20
C PRO A 12 -4.85 -8.66 -1.44
N VAL A 13 -4.52 -9.91 -1.78
CA VAL A 13 -5.05 -10.64 -2.93
C VAL A 13 -5.36 -12.10 -2.57
N VAL A 14 -6.26 -12.71 -3.31
CA VAL A 14 -6.61 -14.12 -3.20
C VAL A 14 -6.40 -14.83 -4.53
N LEU A 15 -5.92 -16.07 -4.47
CA LEU A 15 -5.77 -16.93 -5.64
C LEU A 15 -7.05 -17.74 -5.85
N ARG A 16 -7.70 -17.59 -7.02
CA ARG A 16 -8.89 -18.34 -7.40
C ARG A 16 -8.75 -18.84 -8.84
N GLY A 17 -8.88 -20.14 -9.05
CA GLY A 17 -8.81 -20.72 -10.41
C GLY A 17 -7.50 -20.41 -11.16
N GLY A 18 -6.40 -20.14 -10.45
CA GLY A 18 -5.09 -19.82 -11.06
C GLY A 18 -4.84 -18.32 -11.31
N ALA A 19 -5.80 -17.43 -11.04
CA ALA A 19 -5.64 -15.99 -11.17
C ALA A 19 -5.79 -15.27 -9.81
N LEU A 20 -5.18 -14.09 -9.71
CA LEU A 20 -5.23 -13.23 -8.52
C LEU A 20 -6.42 -12.27 -8.58
N PHE A 21 -7.09 -12.11 -7.44
CA PHE A 21 -8.23 -11.22 -7.28
C PHE A 21 -8.15 -10.43 -5.98
N TRP A 22 -8.80 -9.26 -5.94
CA TRP A 22 -9.05 -8.56 -4.68
C TRP A 22 -10.04 -9.35 -3.81
N PRO A 23 -9.77 -9.57 -2.51
CA PRO A 23 -10.74 -10.15 -1.58
C PRO A 23 -11.95 -9.23 -1.41
N ALA A 24 -13.11 -9.79 -1.05
CA ALA A 24 -14.36 -9.04 -0.91
C ALA A 24 -14.24 -7.84 0.05
N ALA A 25 -13.58 -8.03 1.20
CA ALA A 25 -13.33 -6.96 2.16
C ALA A 25 -12.53 -5.78 1.57
N ALA A 26 -11.49 -6.06 0.79
CA ALA A 26 -10.71 -5.00 0.13
C ALA A 26 -11.53 -4.31 -0.98
N GLN A 27 -12.39 -5.04 -1.70
CA GLN A 27 -13.30 -4.44 -2.68
C GLN A 27 -14.31 -3.51 -2.01
N GLU A 28 -14.84 -3.88 -0.85
CA GLU A 28 -15.73 -3.02 -0.05
C GLU A 28 -15.02 -1.77 0.43
N GLN A 29 -13.78 -1.89 0.94
CA GLN A 29 -12.97 -0.72 1.32
C GLN A 29 -12.68 0.19 0.13
N LEU A 30 -12.29 -0.36 -1.03
CA LEU A 30 -12.05 0.40 -2.25
C LEU A 30 -13.33 1.12 -2.74
N ARG A 31 -14.50 0.46 -2.62
CA ARG A 31 -15.80 1.08 -2.90
C ARG A 31 -16.13 2.18 -1.90
N ALA A 32 -15.90 1.96 -0.60
CA ALA A 32 -16.12 2.97 0.43
C ALA A 32 -15.26 4.22 0.17
N LEU A 33 -13.99 4.04 -0.20
CA LEU A 33 -13.09 5.13 -0.60
C LEU A 33 -13.63 5.93 -1.81
N SER A 34 -14.30 5.27 -2.74
CA SER A 34 -14.94 5.94 -3.89
C SER A 34 -16.21 6.72 -3.53
N LEU A 35 -16.83 6.40 -2.39
CA LEU A 35 -18.06 7.03 -1.91
C LEU A 35 -17.80 8.22 -0.96
N GLY A 36 -16.53 8.46 -0.60
CA GLY A 36 -16.13 9.57 0.26
C GLY A 36 -15.91 9.19 1.73
N PRO A 37 -15.39 10.13 2.55
CA PRO A 37 -14.94 9.86 3.92
C PRO A 37 -16.06 9.41 4.87
N ASP A 38 -17.31 9.82 4.62
CA ASP A 38 -18.47 9.51 5.47
C ASP A 38 -18.81 8.01 5.57
N VAL A 39 -18.29 7.19 4.64
CA VAL A 39 -18.62 5.75 4.53
C VAL A 39 -17.51 4.84 5.08
N SER A 40 -16.27 5.34 5.26
CA SER A 40 -15.08 4.49 5.39
C SER A 40 -14.89 3.80 6.76
N ARG A 41 -15.55 4.21 7.85
CA ARG A 41 -15.51 3.59 9.21
C ARG A 41 -14.13 3.14 9.75
N VAL A 42 -13.01 3.71 9.30
CA VAL A 42 -11.68 3.42 9.87
C VAL A 42 -11.41 4.40 11.01
N THR A 43 -11.84 4.11 12.23
CA THR A 43 -11.98 5.15 13.27
C THR A 43 -10.68 5.88 13.65
N SER A 44 -9.54 5.20 13.86
CA SER A 44 -8.32 5.90 14.30
C SER A 44 -7.50 6.49 13.15
N ALA A 45 -7.42 5.79 12.01
CA ALA A 45 -6.68 6.30 10.86
C ALA A 45 -7.47 7.37 10.10
N ALA A 46 -8.80 7.26 10.00
CA ALA A 46 -9.62 8.23 9.26
C ALA A 46 -9.53 9.62 9.89
N GLU A 47 -9.49 9.72 11.22
CA GLU A 47 -9.26 11.01 11.90
C GLU A 47 -7.91 11.61 11.52
N GLY A 48 -6.84 10.81 11.47
CA GLY A 48 -5.52 11.26 11.02
C GLY A 48 -5.48 11.65 9.54
N TYR A 49 -6.21 10.91 8.69
CA TYR A 49 -6.38 11.24 7.28
C TYR A 49 -7.12 12.57 7.09
N ALA A 50 -8.24 12.74 7.80
CA ALA A 50 -9.04 13.97 7.78
C ALA A 50 -8.19 15.15 8.25
N LEU A 51 -7.55 15.04 9.43
CA LEU A 51 -6.64 16.06 9.95
C LEU A 51 -5.57 16.45 8.92
N PHE A 52 -4.97 15.46 8.24
CA PHE A 52 -3.94 15.76 7.24
C PHE A 52 -4.47 16.50 6.02
N PHE A 53 -5.56 16.02 5.42
CA PHE A 53 -6.07 16.58 4.17
C PHE A 53 -6.90 17.85 4.35
N ASP A 54 -7.61 17.97 5.48
CA ASP A 54 -8.51 19.09 5.75
C ASP A 54 -7.78 20.25 6.45
N ASP A 55 -6.86 19.95 7.38
CA ASP A 55 -6.25 20.97 8.23
C ASP A 55 -4.75 21.21 7.96
N LEU A 56 -3.97 20.16 7.62
CA LEU A 56 -2.50 20.27 7.47
C LEU A 56 -2.04 20.52 6.03
N LEU A 57 -2.87 20.20 5.03
CA LEU A 57 -2.63 20.56 3.64
C LEU A 57 -3.38 21.84 3.28
N SER A 58 -2.80 22.62 2.36
CA SER A 58 -3.54 23.75 1.80
C SER A 58 -4.75 23.23 1.02
N ARG A 59 -5.86 23.96 1.07
CA ARG A 59 -7.09 23.58 0.34
C ARG A 59 -6.85 23.33 -1.16
N ALA A 60 -5.93 24.09 -1.76
CA ALA A 60 -5.53 23.89 -3.16
C ALA A 60 -4.84 22.54 -3.34
N HIS A 61 -3.81 22.23 -2.53
CA HIS A 61 -3.10 20.95 -2.62
C HIS A 61 -4.01 19.75 -2.31
N ALA A 62 -4.90 19.86 -1.32
CA ALA A 62 -5.86 18.79 -1.03
C ALA A 62 -6.79 18.53 -2.21
N ARG A 63 -7.34 19.59 -2.83
CA ARG A 63 -8.18 19.45 -4.03
C ARG A 63 -7.41 18.79 -5.18
N ASP A 64 -6.19 19.23 -5.44
CA ASP A 64 -5.36 18.69 -6.52
C ASP A 64 -5.02 17.20 -6.23
N TRP A 65 -4.76 16.85 -4.98
CA TRP A 65 -4.60 15.45 -4.55
C TRP A 65 -5.81 14.57 -4.87
N PHE A 66 -7.01 15.00 -4.45
CA PHE A 66 -8.24 14.23 -4.64
C PHE A 66 -8.70 14.17 -6.10
N SER A 67 -8.39 15.20 -6.91
CA SER A 67 -8.76 15.24 -8.33
C SER A 67 -7.77 14.52 -9.25
N ASP A 68 -6.48 14.48 -8.89
CA ASP A 68 -5.44 13.89 -9.75
C ASP A 68 -4.78 12.66 -9.16
N VAL A 69 -4.24 12.75 -7.94
CA VAL A 69 -3.40 11.70 -7.35
C VAL A 69 -4.24 10.49 -6.95
N LEU A 70 -5.34 10.71 -6.22
CA LEU A 70 -6.20 9.63 -5.74
C LEU A 70 -6.78 8.78 -6.91
N PRO A 71 -7.32 9.35 -8.00
CA PRO A 71 -7.78 8.55 -9.14
C PRO A 71 -6.66 7.75 -9.82
N ARG A 72 -5.43 8.27 -9.87
CA ARG A 72 -4.28 7.54 -10.41
C ARG A 72 -3.86 6.38 -9.49
N LEU A 73 -3.88 6.58 -8.18
CA LEU A 73 -3.67 5.50 -7.21
C LEU A 73 -4.72 4.41 -7.36
N ALA A 74 -5.99 4.76 -7.54
CA ALA A 74 -7.05 3.79 -7.77
C ALA A 74 -6.79 2.94 -9.03
N ARG A 75 -6.37 3.56 -10.15
CA ARG A 75 -5.99 2.83 -11.37
C ARG A 75 -4.79 1.90 -11.14
N LEU A 76 -3.80 2.33 -10.35
CA LEU A 76 -2.65 1.50 -9.98
C LEU A 76 -3.08 0.29 -9.15
N LEU A 77 -3.97 0.48 -8.16
CA LEU A 77 -4.51 -0.62 -7.34
C LEU A 77 -5.31 -1.62 -8.18
N LEU A 78 -6.11 -1.16 -9.15
CA LEU A 78 -6.83 -2.06 -10.06
C LEU A 78 -5.88 -2.96 -10.87
N ARG A 79 -4.64 -2.52 -11.11
CA ARG A 79 -3.60 -3.29 -11.80
C ARG A 79 -2.82 -4.23 -10.88
N LEU A 80 -2.95 -4.14 -9.56
CA LEU A 80 -2.15 -4.91 -8.60
C LEU A 80 -2.14 -6.43 -8.89
N PRO A 81 -3.28 -7.10 -9.13
CA PRO A 81 -3.27 -8.54 -9.42
C PRO A 81 -2.41 -8.88 -10.64
N ALA A 82 -2.59 -8.14 -11.75
CA ALA A 82 -1.82 -8.33 -12.97
C ALA A 82 -0.32 -8.00 -12.79
N LEU A 83 0.01 -6.98 -11.98
CA LEU A 83 1.40 -6.65 -11.64
C LEU A 83 2.07 -7.78 -10.84
N LEU A 84 1.35 -8.39 -9.90
CA LEU A 84 1.84 -9.54 -9.15
C LEU A 84 2.01 -10.77 -10.05
N GLU A 85 1.03 -11.07 -10.90
CA GLU A 85 1.13 -12.17 -11.87
C GLU A 85 2.31 -11.99 -12.81
N GLY A 86 2.47 -10.80 -13.40
CA GLY A 86 3.61 -10.45 -14.24
C GLY A 86 4.95 -10.55 -13.50
N HIS A 87 4.99 -10.13 -12.23
CA HIS A 87 6.16 -10.26 -11.38
C HIS A 87 6.56 -11.72 -11.19
N TYR A 88 5.63 -12.61 -10.84
CA TYR A 88 5.96 -14.03 -10.65
C TYR A 88 6.20 -14.78 -11.95
N ALA A 89 5.61 -14.35 -13.07
CA ALA A 89 5.89 -14.91 -14.39
C ALA A 89 7.31 -14.56 -14.86
N GLY A 90 7.78 -13.34 -14.59
CA GLY A 90 9.12 -12.87 -14.97
C GLY A 90 10.21 -13.11 -13.92
N ALA A 91 9.85 -13.35 -12.66
CA ALA A 91 10.81 -13.56 -11.58
C ALA A 91 11.57 -14.87 -11.79
N ARG A 92 12.90 -14.80 -11.70
CA ARG A 92 13.70 -15.99 -11.42
C ARG A 92 13.26 -16.52 -10.06
N ALA A 93 13.24 -17.84 -9.88
CA ALA A 93 12.70 -18.51 -8.68
C ALA A 93 13.29 -18.03 -7.32
N ALA A 94 14.40 -17.27 -7.34
CA ALA A 94 15.08 -16.72 -6.17
C ALA A 94 14.96 -15.19 -6.01
N THR A 95 14.29 -14.46 -6.92
CA THR A 95 14.18 -12.98 -6.87
C THR A 95 12.75 -12.48 -6.67
N GLY A 96 11.76 -13.39 -6.71
CA GLY A 96 10.36 -13.07 -6.49
C GLY A 96 10.09 -12.51 -5.10
N LEU A 97 8.92 -11.87 -4.96
CA LEU A 97 8.48 -11.30 -3.68
C LEU A 97 8.32 -12.47 -2.71
N ARG A 98 8.92 -12.36 -1.54
CA ARG A 98 8.88 -13.39 -0.49
C ARG A 98 9.12 -12.76 0.86
N LEU A 99 8.79 -13.50 1.91
CA LEU A 99 9.25 -13.17 3.26
C LEU A 99 10.73 -13.52 3.36
N LEU A 100 11.52 -12.58 3.88
CA LEU A 100 12.92 -12.81 4.26
C LEU A 100 12.94 -12.97 5.78
N GLY A 101 13.23 -14.19 6.24
CA GLY A 101 13.34 -14.49 7.66
C GLY A 101 14.60 -13.90 8.28
N SER A 102 14.63 -13.80 9.60
CA SER A 102 15.87 -13.45 10.31
C SER A 102 16.97 -14.44 9.95
N GLN A 103 18.14 -13.93 9.57
CA GLN A 103 19.30 -14.71 9.14
C GLN A 103 19.05 -15.57 7.87
N ASP A 104 17.99 -15.31 7.11
CA ASP A 104 17.73 -15.96 5.83
C ASP A 104 18.47 -15.21 4.71
N ALA A 105 19.40 -15.89 4.05
CA ALA A 105 20.10 -15.31 2.91
C ALA A 105 19.12 -15.16 1.74
N GLY A 106 18.88 -13.93 1.30
CA GLY A 106 17.93 -13.69 0.24
C GLY A 106 18.10 -12.35 -0.45
N PHE A 107 17.40 -12.24 -1.55
CA PHE A 107 17.37 -11.07 -2.41
C PHE A 107 16.00 -11.01 -3.08
N VAL A 108 15.31 -9.89 -2.96
CA VAL A 108 14.04 -9.62 -3.62
C VAL A 108 14.25 -8.48 -4.60
N LEU A 109 13.84 -8.68 -5.85
CA LEU A 109 13.88 -7.64 -6.89
C LEU A 109 12.46 -7.22 -7.24
N LEU A 110 12.07 -5.99 -6.95
CA LEU A 110 10.74 -5.48 -7.27
C LEU A 110 10.81 -4.42 -8.35
N GLY A 111 9.91 -4.51 -9.34
CA GLY A 111 9.64 -3.38 -10.21
C GLY A 111 9.10 -2.21 -9.40
N GLN A 112 9.56 -0.99 -9.68
CA GLN A 112 9.16 0.20 -8.93
C GLN A 112 7.64 0.46 -9.03
N GLU A 113 7.00 0.10 -10.15
CA GLU A 113 5.54 0.14 -10.29
C GLU A 113 4.83 -0.82 -9.31
N LEU A 114 5.31 -2.06 -9.16
CA LEU A 114 4.75 -3.00 -8.20
C LEU A 114 4.99 -2.54 -6.76
N ALA A 115 6.18 -2.00 -6.45
CA ALA A 115 6.46 -1.42 -5.15
C ALA A 115 5.49 -0.25 -4.83
N ALA A 116 5.21 0.61 -5.81
CA ALA A 116 4.24 1.69 -5.66
C ALA A 116 2.82 1.17 -5.41
N ALA A 117 2.41 0.12 -6.12
CA ALA A 117 1.09 -0.51 -5.92
C ALA A 117 0.98 -1.13 -4.51
N LEU A 118 2.03 -1.79 -4.03
CA LEU A 118 2.08 -2.34 -2.66
C LEU A 118 2.05 -1.22 -1.61
N LEU A 119 2.78 -0.13 -1.81
CA LEU A 119 2.73 1.03 -0.91
C LEU A 119 1.35 1.72 -0.93
N ALA A 120 0.70 1.79 -2.09
CA ALA A 120 -0.69 2.28 -2.16
C ALA A 120 -1.64 1.38 -1.35
N CYS A 121 -1.43 0.06 -1.35
CA CYS A 121 -2.20 -0.84 -0.47
C CYS A 121 -1.98 -0.51 1.01
N ALA A 122 -0.75 -0.19 1.41
CA ALA A 122 -0.44 0.22 2.77
C ALA A 122 -1.09 1.56 3.15
N LEU A 123 -1.11 2.53 2.24
CA LEU A 123 -1.82 3.80 2.40
C LEU A 123 -3.31 3.53 2.67
N PHE A 124 -3.98 2.74 1.83
CA PHE A 124 -5.40 2.44 2.01
C PHE A 124 -5.70 1.34 3.04
N CYS A 125 -4.71 0.93 3.83
CA CYS A 125 -4.81 -0.09 4.86
C CYS A 125 -5.43 -1.42 4.36
N LEU A 126 -5.07 -1.85 3.15
CA LEU A 126 -5.64 -3.02 2.49
C LEU A 126 -4.93 -4.33 2.84
N PHE A 127 -3.73 -4.29 3.44
CA PHE A 127 -3.05 -5.53 3.81
C PHE A 127 -3.79 -6.24 4.96
N PRO A 128 -3.90 -7.58 4.90
CA PRO A 128 -4.38 -8.38 6.01
C PRO A 128 -3.51 -8.15 7.25
N THR A 129 -4.12 -7.90 8.41
CA THR A 129 -3.41 -7.71 9.68
C THR A 129 -3.39 -8.96 10.56
N ALA A 130 -4.37 -9.86 10.36
CA ALA A 130 -4.47 -11.12 11.07
C ALA A 130 -3.25 -12.03 10.80
N GLY A 131 -2.73 -12.71 11.83
CA GLY A 131 -1.61 -13.64 11.72
C GLY A 131 -0.22 -13.01 11.52
N ARG A 132 -0.13 -11.70 11.25
CA ARG A 132 1.17 -11.01 11.08
C ARG A 132 2.02 -11.00 12.35
N GLY A 133 1.39 -10.81 13.51
CA GLY A 133 2.07 -10.83 14.81
C GLY A 133 2.69 -12.20 15.11
N GLU A 134 1.95 -13.28 14.84
CA GLU A 134 2.43 -14.66 14.98
C GLU A 134 3.61 -14.94 14.04
N ALA A 135 3.52 -14.44 12.80
CA ALA A 135 4.61 -14.51 11.82
C ALA A 135 5.77 -13.53 12.10
N ARG A 136 5.72 -12.75 13.19
CA ARG A 136 6.70 -11.72 13.58
C ARG A 136 6.98 -10.69 12.47
N LEU A 137 5.96 -10.37 11.67
CA LEU A 137 6.07 -9.41 10.58
C LEU A 137 5.76 -7.99 11.06
N PRO A 138 6.52 -6.95 10.62
CA PRO A 138 6.32 -5.58 11.04
C PRO A 138 5.01 -5.00 10.50
N ALA A 139 4.37 -4.08 11.21
CA ALA A 139 3.20 -3.37 10.68
C ALA A 139 3.49 -2.76 9.31
N ILE A 140 2.57 -2.96 8.36
CA ILE A 140 2.75 -2.54 6.96
C ILE A 140 1.76 -1.46 6.53
N ASN A 141 0.54 -1.48 7.07
CA ASN A 141 -0.46 -0.45 6.81
C ASN A 141 -0.08 0.86 7.51
N PHE A 142 -0.54 1.99 6.96
CA PHE A 142 -0.20 3.32 7.45
C PHE A 142 -1.16 3.84 8.53
N ASP A 143 -2.05 2.99 9.05
CA ASP A 143 -3.00 3.36 10.11
C ASP A 143 -2.31 3.95 11.33
N ALA A 144 -1.21 3.35 11.79
CA ALA A 144 -0.42 3.87 12.91
C ALA A 144 0.30 5.19 12.57
N LEU A 145 0.73 5.38 11.31
CA LEU A 145 1.39 6.61 10.87
C LEU A 145 0.41 7.79 10.90
N PHE A 146 -0.81 7.62 10.40
CA PHE A 146 -1.85 8.66 10.41
C PHE A 146 -2.45 8.84 11.81
N SER A 147 -2.67 7.77 12.57
CA SER A 147 -3.12 7.87 13.97
C SER A 147 -2.10 8.61 14.85
N ALA A 148 -0.80 8.59 14.50
CA ALA A 148 0.20 9.34 15.24
C ALA A 148 0.06 10.87 15.07
N LEU A 149 -0.59 11.36 14.02
CA LEU A 149 -0.85 12.79 13.84
C LEU A 149 -1.79 13.32 14.92
N THR A 150 -2.84 12.56 15.26
CA THR A 150 -3.83 12.95 16.27
C THR A 150 -3.30 12.72 17.70
N ASN A 151 -2.57 11.63 17.93
CA ASN A 151 -2.10 11.25 19.27
C ASN A 151 -0.77 11.91 19.69
N ASN A 152 0.08 12.27 18.73
CA ASN A 152 1.42 12.79 18.96
C ASN A 152 1.75 13.80 17.86
N ALA A 153 1.10 14.98 17.92
CA ALA A 153 1.18 16.11 16.98
C ALA A 153 2.58 16.77 16.90
N ARG A 154 3.62 15.97 16.75
CA ARG A 154 4.99 16.41 16.50
C ARG A 154 5.12 16.76 15.03
N GLN A 155 5.77 17.88 14.76
CA GLN A 155 6.10 18.32 13.41
C GLN A 155 6.82 17.23 12.58
N SER A 156 7.59 16.36 13.23
CA SER A 156 8.27 15.23 12.56
C SER A 156 7.30 14.18 11.99
N GLN A 157 6.14 13.95 12.61
CA GLN A 157 5.14 13.02 12.07
C GLN A 157 4.44 13.62 10.85
N GLU A 158 4.08 14.89 10.93
CA GLU A 158 3.52 15.65 9.82
C GLU A 158 4.46 15.65 8.60
N HIS A 159 5.76 15.87 8.80
CA HIS A 159 6.75 15.78 7.71
C HIS A 159 6.88 14.38 7.10
N LYS A 160 6.72 13.31 7.88
CA LYS A 160 6.69 11.94 7.32
C LYS A 160 5.48 11.76 6.42
N VAL A 161 4.30 12.19 6.86
CA VAL A 161 3.07 12.07 6.07
C VAL A 161 3.15 12.90 4.79
N ARG A 162 3.69 14.13 4.86
CA ARG A 162 3.95 14.94 3.65
C ARG A 162 4.93 14.27 2.69
N CYS A 163 5.98 13.65 3.20
CA CYS A 163 6.95 12.92 2.37
C CYS A 163 6.28 11.75 1.62
N ILE A 164 5.44 10.98 2.34
CA ILE A 164 4.67 9.89 1.74
C ILE A 164 3.67 10.42 0.71
N ALA A 165 2.98 11.52 1.00
CA ALA A 165 2.07 12.14 0.05
C ALA A 165 2.82 12.51 -1.24
N HIS A 166 3.90 13.28 -1.11
CA HIS A 166 4.74 13.68 -2.23
C HIS A 166 5.30 12.48 -3.03
N TYR A 167 5.65 11.37 -2.37
CA TYR A 167 6.03 10.14 -3.07
C TYR A 167 4.94 9.65 -4.03
N PHE A 168 3.68 9.62 -3.60
CA PHE A 168 2.57 9.17 -4.45
C PHE A 168 2.24 10.16 -5.56
N GLU A 169 2.34 11.47 -5.33
CA GLU A 169 2.28 12.48 -6.41
C GLU A 169 3.29 12.14 -7.51
N ARG A 170 4.55 11.92 -7.13
CA ARG A 170 5.64 11.64 -8.07
C ARG A 170 5.42 10.34 -8.83
N VAL A 171 5.10 9.26 -8.12
CA VAL A 171 5.01 7.91 -8.69
C VAL A 171 3.79 7.73 -9.61
N THR A 172 2.73 8.51 -9.36
CA THR A 172 1.51 8.49 -10.18
C THR A 172 1.56 9.48 -11.34
N ALA A 173 2.35 10.55 -11.24
CA ALA A 173 2.60 11.47 -12.34
C ALA A 173 3.50 10.85 -13.43
N SER A 174 4.57 10.16 -13.01
CA SER A 174 5.50 9.47 -13.92
C SER A 174 5.87 8.12 -13.32
N THR A 175 5.17 7.06 -13.76
CA THR A 175 5.39 5.72 -13.23
C THR A 175 6.82 5.25 -13.51
N PRO A 176 7.62 5.00 -12.46
CA PRO A 176 9.00 4.58 -12.62
C PRO A 176 9.09 3.12 -13.12
N ALA A 177 9.98 2.88 -14.08
CA ALA A 177 10.13 1.57 -14.75
C ALA A 177 11.37 0.78 -14.30
N GLY A 178 12.12 1.28 -13.31
CA GLY A 178 13.29 0.61 -12.78
C GLY A 178 12.93 -0.50 -11.78
N PHE A 179 13.97 -1.07 -11.18
CA PHE A 179 13.87 -2.11 -10.17
C PHE A 179 14.55 -1.69 -8.87
N VAL A 180 14.07 -2.23 -7.75
CA VAL A 180 14.64 -2.05 -6.42
C VAL A 180 14.97 -3.42 -5.85
N SER A 181 16.19 -3.55 -5.34
CA SER A 181 16.66 -4.75 -4.63
C SER A 181 16.53 -4.61 -3.12
N PHE A 182 16.17 -5.70 -2.45
CA PHE A 182 16.16 -5.84 -1.00
C PHE A 182 16.96 -7.08 -0.62
N GLU A 183 17.89 -6.94 0.32
CA GLU A 183 18.81 -7.98 0.80
C GLU A 183 18.69 -8.13 2.32
#